data_AF-A0A962ZH49-F1
#
_entry.id   AF-A0A962ZH49-F1
#
_cell.length_a   1.000
_cell.length_b   1.000
_cell.length_c   1.000
_cell.angle_alpha   90.00
_cell.angle_beta   90.00
_cell.angle_gamma   90.00
#
_symmetry.space_group_name_H-M   'P 1'
#
loop_
_entity.id
_entity.type
_entity.pdbx_description
1 polymer ?
#
loop_
_entity_poly.entity_id
_entity_poly.type
_entity_poly.pdbx_seq_one_letter_code
_entity_poly.pdbx_strand_id
1 'polypeptide(L)'
;MVTYLYWLLVAALVFGALFALGVRMGKWKPAIIIAAIVWVAGTLLYYFWLEQVFVKRFGGRMAIDIPAGQYHMHSTWKEDNLWI
;
A
#
# COMPACT_ATOMS: atom_id res chain seq x y z
N MET A 1 0.97 11.45 0.06
CA MET A 1 1.39 10.19 -0.62
C MET A 1 0.62 9.04 -0.01
N VAL A 2 0.02 8.17 -0.82
CA VAL A 2 -0.85 7.06 -0.35
C VAL A 2 -0.15 6.15 0.67
N THR A 3 1.17 5.95 0.53
CA THR A 3 2.01 5.23 1.49
C THR A 3 1.89 5.76 2.92
N TYR A 4 1.95 7.09 3.13
CA TYR A 4 1.87 7.67 4.48
C TYR A 4 0.49 7.50 5.09
N LEU A 5 -0.57 7.63 4.28
CA LEU A 5 -1.93 7.39 4.74
C LEU A 5 -2.10 5.93 5.20
N TYR A 6 -1.57 4.97 4.44
CA TYR A 6 -1.60 3.57 4.80
C TYR A 6 -0.93 3.29 6.15
N TRP A 7 0.31 3.77 6.34
CA TRP A 7 1.04 3.54 7.60
C TRP A 7 0.41 4.26 8.79
N LEU A 8 -0.18 5.44 8.57
CA LEU A 8 -0.97 6.12 9.59
C LEU A 8 -2.17 5.27 10.01
N LEU A 9 -2.90 4.67 9.07
CA LEU A 9 -4.05 3.82 9.39
C LEU A 9 -3.62 2.53 10.11
N VAL A 10 -2.53 1.89 9.71
CA VAL A 10 -1.98 0.72 10.43
C VAL A 10 -1.60 1.11 11.86
N ALA A 11 -0.90 2.23 12.04
CA ALA A 11 -0.54 2.74 13.37
C ALA A 11 -1.79 3.04 14.21
N ALA A 12 -2.80 3.68 13.62
CA ALA A 12 -4.07 3.96 14.29
C ALA A 12 -4.78 2.69 14.75
N LEU A 13 -4.78 1.63 13.93
CA LEU A 13 -5.34 0.32 14.32
C LEU A 13 -4.54 -0.33 15.46
N VAL A 14 -3.22 -0.28 15.42
CA VAL A 14 -2.34 -0.81 16.48
C VAL A 14 -2.59 -0.09 17.80
N PHE A 15 -2.52 1.24 17.81
CA PHE A 15 -2.78 2.03 19.01
C PHE A 15 -4.23 1.91 19.48
N GLY A 16 -5.18 1.81 18.54
CA GLY A 16 -6.58 1.56 18.82
C GLY A 16 -6.79 0.22 19.55
N ALA A 17 -6.13 -0.85 19.09
CA ALA A 17 -6.20 -2.16 19.74
C ALA A 17 -5.58 -2.13 21.16
N LEU A 18 -4.41 -1.49 21.31
CA LEU A 18 -3.76 -1.34 22.62
C LEU A 18 -4.61 -0.53 23.60
N PHE A 19 -5.21 0.56 23.14
CA PHE A 19 -6.08 1.40 23.97
C PHE A 19 -7.39 0.69 24.32
N ALA A 20 -8.09 0.14 23.34
CA ALA A 20 -9.39 -0.51 23.54
C ALA A 20 -9.29 -1.77 24.40
N LEU A 21 -8.30 -2.63 24.15
CA LEU A 21 -8.16 -3.91 24.85
C LEU A 21 -7.26 -3.82 26.08
N GLY A 22 -6.14 -3.09 25.97
CA GLY A 22 -5.18 -2.95 27.06
C GLY A 22 -5.67 -1.98 28.13
N VAL A 23 -5.92 -0.73 27.76
CA VAL A 23 -6.31 0.33 28.71
C VAL A 23 -7.76 0.17 29.16
N ARG A 24 -8.71 0.10 28.21
CA ARG A 24 -10.15 0.13 28.54
C ARG A 24 -10.67 -1.19 29.11
N MET A 25 -10.13 -2.34 28.69
CA MET A 25 -10.56 -3.65 29.18
C MET A 25 -9.57 -4.30 30.16
N GLY A 26 -8.40 -3.69 30.41
CA GLY A 26 -7.35 -4.25 31.28
C GLY A 26 -6.67 -5.51 30.73
N LYS A 27 -6.95 -5.91 29.49
CA LYS A 27 -6.48 -7.17 28.90
C LYS A 27 -5.25 -6.96 28.03
N TRP A 28 -4.11 -6.74 28.66
CA TRP A 28 -2.85 -6.46 27.97
C TRP A 28 -2.34 -7.61 27.09
N LYS A 29 -2.48 -8.88 27.53
CA LYS A 29 -2.04 -10.03 26.75
C LYS A 29 -2.71 -10.10 25.36
N PRO A 30 -4.05 -10.16 25.24
CA PRO A 30 -4.68 -10.17 23.92
C PRO A 30 -4.49 -8.84 23.17
N ALA A 31 -4.38 -7.70 23.86
CA ALA A 31 -4.10 -6.41 23.22
C ALA A 31 -2.78 -6.45 22.44
N ILE A 32 -1.70 -6.93 23.06
CA ILE A 32 -0.38 -7.04 22.43
C ILE A 32 -0.39 -8.06 21.28
N ILE A 33 -1.04 -9.21 21.47
CA ILE A 33 -1.13 -10.23 20.42
C ILE A 33 -1.84 -9.67 19.19
N ILE A 34 -3.00 -9.03 19.37
CA ILE A 34 -3.77 -8.45 18.27
C ILE A 34 -3.00 -7.31 17.61
N ALA A 35 -2.37 -6.42 18.38
CA ALA A 35 -1.54 -5.34 17.87
C ALA A 35 -0.38 -5.87 17.00
N ALA A 36 0.30 -6.93 17.46
CA ALA A 36 1.38 -7.57 16.72
C ALA A 36 0.87 -8.20 15.42
N ILE A 37 -0.27 -8.91 15.45
CA ILE A 37 -0.87 -9.51 14.26
C ILE A 37 -1.23 -8.43 13.23
N VAL A 38 -1.87 -7.34 13.66
CA VAL A 38 -2.24 -6.22 12.77
C VAL A 38 -0.99 -5.60 12.15
N TRP A 39 0.05 -5.37 12.94
CA TRP A 39 1.30 -4.80 12.45
C TRP A 39 2.01 -5.71 11.45
N VAL A 40 2.14 -7.01 11.75
CA VAL A 40 2.77 -7.99 10.85
C VAL A 40 1.95 -8.16 9.57
N ALA A 41 0.63 -8.38 9.67
CA ALA A 41 -0.23 -8.53 8.51
C ALA A 41 -0.26 -7.27 7.64
N GLY A 42 -0.33 -6.09 8.25
CA GLY A 42 -0.24 -4.81 7.53
C GLY A 42 1.12 -4.63 6.85
N THR A 43 2.21 -5.05 7.47
CA THR A 43 3.55 -5.00 6.86
C THR A 43 3.65 -5.95 5.66
N LEU A 44 3.20 -7.20 5.82
CA LEU A 44 3.21 -8.20 4.74
C LEU A 44 2.33 -7.76 3.57
N LEU A 45 1.11 -7.30 3.85
CA LEU A 45 0.20 -6.78 2.82
C LEU A 45 0.82 -5.61 2.05
N TYR A 46 1.53 -4.73 2.76
CA TYR A 46 2.23 -3.61 2.14
C TYR A 46 3.32 -4.08 1.18
N TYR A 47 4.28 -4.86 1.69
CA TYR A 47 5.45 -5.28 0.91
C TYR A 47 5.10 -6.20 -0.25
N PHE A 48 4.20 -7.16 -0.04
CA PHE A 48 3.92 -8.18 -1.06
C PHE A 48 2.85 -7.77 -2.07
N TRP A 49 2.08 -6.71 -1.82
CA TRP A 49 1.01 -6.32 -2.73
C TRP A 49 0.83 -4.82 -2.90
N LEU A 50 0.59 -4.07 -1.82
CA LEU A 50 0.17 -2.66 -1.94
C LEU A 50 1.28 -1.76 -2.44
N GLU A 51 2.55 -2.03 -2.12
CA GLU A 51 3.68 -1.25 -2.63
C GLU A 51 3.68 -1.24 -4.18
N GLN A 52 3.47 -2.40 -4.80
CA GLN A 52 3.38 -2.51 -6.26
C GLN A 52 2.16 -1.77 -6.82
N VAL A 53 1.01 -1.90 -6.16
CA VAL A 53 -0.23 -1.22 -6.58
C VAL A 53 -0.09 0.30 -6.47
N PHE A 54 0.50 0.79 -5.38
CA PHE A 54 0.70 2.22 -5.14
C PHE A 54 1.62 2.84 -6.16
N VAL A 55 2.72 2.18 -6.51
CA VAL A 55 3.63 2.67 -7.56
C VAL A 55 2.95 2.67 -8.93
N LYS A 56 2.27 1.57 -9.30
CA LYS A 56 1.69 1.42 -10.65
C LYS A 56 0.48 2.33 -10.89
N ARG A 57 -0.41 2.48 -9.91
CA ARG A 57 -1.70 3.17 -10.09
C ARG A 57 -1.76 4.55 -9.47
N PHE A 58 -0.98 4.80 -8.44
CA PHE A 58 -1.01 6.05 -7.67
C PHE A 58 0.35 6.78 -7.66
N GLY A 59 1.34 6.24 -8.39
CA GLY A 59 2.64 6.85 -8.60
C GLY A 59 2.65 7.85 -9.76
N GLY A 60 3.82 8.40 -10.06
CA GLY A 60 4.00 9.28 -11.20
C GLY A 60 3.80 8.51 -12.52
N ARG A 61 3.01 9.07 -13.44
CA ARG A 61 2.89 8.54 -14.80
C ARG A 61 3.96 9.15 -15.70
N MET A 62 4.66 8.31 -16.45
CA MET A 62 5.50 8.77 -17.56
C MET A 62 4.59 9.03 -18.76
N ALA A 63 4.53 10.27 -19.22
CA ALA A 63 3.84 10.63 -20.45
C ALA A 63 4.87 10.72 -21.58
N ILE A 64 4.66 9.96 -22.65
CA ILE A 64 5.47 10.01 -23.87
C ILE A 64 4.59 10.66 -24.94
N ASP A 65 5.07 11.73 -25.55
CA ASP A 65 4.39 12.40 -26.66
C ASP A 65 5.01 11.93 -27.99
N ILE A 66 4.17 11.54 -28.94
CA ILE A 66 4.61 11.01 -30.24
C ILE A 66 4.42 12.12 -31.29
N PRO A 67 5.48 12.54 -31.99
CA PRO A 67 5.37 13.55 -33.03
C PRO A 67 4.35 13.18 -34.10
N ALA A 68 3.64 14.17 -34.62
CA ALA A 68 2.64 13.97 -35.66
C ALA A 68 3.22 13.21 -36.87
N GLY A 69 2.53 12.15 -37.29
CA GLY A 69 2.95 11.28 -38.40
C GLY A 69 3.88 10.12 -38.02
N GLN A 70 4.27 10.00 -36.75
CA GLN A 70 5.06 8.85 -36.25
C GLN A 70 4.20 7.88 -35.43
N TYR A 71 4.61 6.61 -35.40
CA TYR A 71 3.98 5.55 -34.61
C TYR A 71 5.06 4.72 -33.89
N HIS A 72 4.80 4.32 -32.64
CA HIS A 72 5.64 3.32 -31.96
C HIS A 72 5.39 1.93 -32.54
N MET A 73 6.30 1.48 -33.42
CA MET A 73 6.31 0.11 -33.92
C MET A 73 6.84 -0.84 -32.83
N HIS A 74 6.36 -2.09 -32.81
CA HIS A 74 6.66 -3.11 -31.79
C HIS A 74 6.23 -2.81 -30.34
N SER A 75 5.46 -1.75 -30.10
CA SER A 75 4.86 -1.54 -28.79
C SER A 75 3.69 -2.48 -28.52
N THR A 76 3.56 -2.97 -27.29
CA THR A 76 2.42 -3.76 -26.83
C THR A 76 1.98 -3.32 -25.45
N TRP A 77 0.71 -3.57 -25.12
CA TRP A 77 0.16 -3.28 -23.82
C TRP A 77 0.04 -4.56 -23.01
N LYS A 78 0.57 -4.56 -21.78
CA LYS A 78 0.35 -5.61 -20.80
C LYS A 78 -0.20 -5.00 -19.53
N GLU A 79 -1.50 -5.22 -19.31
CA GLU A 79 -2.28 -4.57 -18.26
C GLU A 79 -2.15 -3.04 -18.37
N ASP A 80 -1.80 -2.36 -17.27
CA ASP A 80 -1.63 -0.91 -17.19
C ASP A 80 -0.27 -0.43 -17.74
N ASN A 81 0.56 -1.29 -18.35
CA ASN A 81 1.94 -0.99 -18.75
C ASN A 81 2.12 -1.01 -20.27
N LEU A 82 2.69 0.07 -20.81
CA LEU A 82 3.18 0.14 -22.19
C LEU A 82 4.58 -0.48 -22.27
N TRP A 83 4.74 -1.46 -23.14
CA TRP A 83 6.02 -2.06 -23.49
C TRP A 83 6.40 -1.51 -24.86
N ILE A 84 7.60 -0.94 -24.97
CA ILE A 84 8.17 -0.38 -26.20
C ILE A 84 9.49 -1.11 -26.47
#